data_AF-A0A843E7H1-F1
#
_entry.id   AF-A0A843E7H1-F1
#
_cell.length_a   1.000
_cell.length_b   1.000
_cell.length_c   1.000
_cell.angle_alpha   90.00
_cell.angle_beta   90.00
_cell.angle_gamma   90.00
#
_symmetry.space_group_name_H-M   'P 1'
#
loop_
_entity.id
_entity.type
_entity.pdbx_description
1 polymer ?
#
loop_
_entity_poly.entity_id
_entity_poly.type
_entity_poly.pdbx_seq_one_letter_code
_entity_poly.pdbx_strand_id
1 'polypeptide(L)'
;MICDEAHHAVAKQYNCIIEYFRPKFMLGMTATPERMDSGDVFKKFNHNIAYEIRLQDALEKNMLCPFHYYGITDISVNGRPIEDDEDFNSLVSEERIKHIIEKMEFYGHSGDRVKGLIFCRSIEEGRELSVKLNEHGLRTQFVCGKDD
;
A
#
# COMPACT_ATOMS: atom_id res chain seq x y z
N MET A 1 -25.27 3.32 -13.30
CA MET A 1 -24.60 3.33 -11.99
C MET A 1 -23.11 3.28 -12.26
N ILE A 2 -22.35 4.21 -11.69
CA ILE A 2 -20.89 4.23 -11.80
C ILE A 2 -20.38 3.86 -10.42
N CYS A 3 -19.51 2.86 -10.35
CA CYS A 3 -18.95 2.32 -9.12
C CYS A 3 -17.45 2.62 -9.11
N ASP A 4 -17.02 3.48 -8.19
CA ASP A 4 -15.61 3.66 -7.88
C ASP A 4 -15.14 2.58 -6.90
N GLU A 5 -13.85 2.25 -6.95
CA GLU A 5 -13.26 1.11 -6.24
C GLU A 5 -14.12 -0.16 -6.35
N ALA A 6 -14.48 -0.49 -7.60
CA ALA A 6 -15.46 -1.53 -7.93
C ALA A 6 -15.08 -2.93 -7.42
N HIS A 7 -13.86 -3.14 -6.93
CA HIS A 7 -13.51 -4.34 -6.20
C HIS A 7 -14.35 -4.53 -4.92
N HIS A 8 -14.85 -3.45 -4.32
CA HIS A 8 -15.84 -3.49 -3.23
C HIS A 8 -17.24 -3.90 -3.68
N ALA A 9 -17.55 -3.93 -4.99
CA ALA A 9 -18.86 -4.31 -5.49
C ALA A 9 -19.25 -5.78 -5.20
N VAL A 10 -18.26 -6.58 -4.76
CA VAL A 10 -18.43 -7.96 -4.31
C VAL A 10 -18.97 -8.03 -2.87
N ALA A 11 -18.85 -6.94 -2.10
CA ALA A 11 -19.35 -6.87 -0.74
C ALA A 11 -20.88 -6.96 -0.69
N LYS A 12 -21.40 -7.64 0.35
CA LYS A 12 -22.84 -7.86 0.54
C LYS A 12 -23.65 -6.56 0.55
N GLN A 13 -23.11 -5.49 1.14
CA GLN A 13 -23.76 -4.17 1.19
C GLN A 13 -23.93 -3.56 -0.21
N TYR A 14 -22.95 -3.75 -1.09
CA TYR A 14 -22.98 -3.24 -2.45
C TYR A 14 -24.05 -3.96 -3.29
N ASN A 15 -24.26 -5.26 -3.05
CA ASN A 15 -25.34 -6.02 -3.68
C ASN A 15 -26.72 -5.45 -3.32
N CYS A 16 -26.96 -5.05 -2.06
CA CYS A 16 -28.23 -4.44 -1.66
C CYS A 16 -28.54 -3.16 -2.47
N ILE A 17 -27.53 -2.32 -2.72
CA ILE A 17 -27.68 -1.08 -3.50
C ILE A 17 -28.03 -1.41 -4.97
N ILE A 18 -27.31 -2.36 -5.58
CA ILE A 18 -27.52 -2.75 -6.97
C ILE A 18 -28.92 -3.37 -7.15
N GLU A 19 -29.35 -4.23 -6.23
CA GLU A 19 -30.67 -4.88 -6.27
C GLU A 19 -31.81 -3.89 -6.06
N TYR A 20 -31.62 -2.86 -5.22
CA TYR A 20 -32.60 -1.82 -4.98
C TYR A 20 -32.79 -0.93 -6.22
N PHE A 21 -31.70 -0.41 -6.79
CA PHE A 21 -31.78 0.55 -7.89
C PHE A 21 -31.96 -0.08 -9.28
N ARG A 22 -31.64 -1.37 -9.45
CA ARG A 22 -31.73 -2.11 -10.73
C ARG A 22 -31.24 -1.30 -11.94
N PRO A 23 -29.98 -0.83 -11.91
CA PRO A 23 -29.49 0.05 -12.96
C PRO A 23 -29.46 -0.67 -14.32
N LYS A 24 -29.94 0.00 -15.38
CA LYS A 24 -29.87 -0.51 -16.76
C LYS A 24 -28.45 -0.59 -17.32
N PHE A 25 -27.52 0.17 -16.72
CA PHE A 25 -26.12 0.24 -17.12
C PHE A 25 -25.24 0.35 -15.88
N MET A 26 -24.13 -0.37 -15.88
CA MET A 26 -23.12 -0.35 -14.82
C MET A 26 -21.73 -0.16 -15.42
N LEU A 27 -20.93 0.72 -14.80
CA LEU A 27 -19.51 0.92 -15.10
C LEU A 27 -18.74 0.86 -13.79
N GLY A 28 -17.75 -0.03 -13.71
CA GLY A 28 -16.86 -0.17 -12.55
C GLY A 28 -15.46 0.35 -12.89
N MET A 29 -14.87 1.10 -11.97
CA MET A 29 -13.47 1.53 -12.04
C MET A 29 -12.76 0.97 -10.80
N THR A 30 -11.58 0.36 -10.97
CA THR A 30 -10.80 -0.18 -9.87
C THR A 30 -9.33 -0.22 -10.24
N ALA A 31 -8.44 0.12 -9.31
CA ALA A 31 -7.00 -0.04 -9.47
C ALA A 31 -6.53 -1.46 -9.13
N THR A 32 -7.32 -2.22 -8.36
CA THR A 32 -7.00 -3.60 -7.95
C THR A 32 -8.12 -4.54 -8.39
N PRO A 33 -8.18 -4.94 -9.67
CA PRO A 33 -9.22 -5.85 -10.17
C PRO A 33 -8.99 -7.29 -9.70
N GLU A 34 -7.73 -7.67 -9.48
CA GLU A 34 -7.33 -8.99 -8.99
C GLU A 34 -7.01 -8.91 -7.50
N ARG A 35 -7.88 -9.51 -6.68
CA ARG A 35 -7.62 -9.75 -5.27
C ARG A 35 -7.90 -11.22 -4.98
N MET A 36 -6.99 -11.90 -4.29
CA MET A 36 -7.11 -13.34 -4.00
C MET A 36 -8.21 -13.66 -2.98
N ASP A 37 -8.63 -12.66 -2.19
CA ASP A 37 -9.53 -12.80 -1.03
C ASP A 37 -10.98 -12.36 -1.30
N SER A 38 -11.21 -11.63 -2.38
CA SER A 38 -12.48 -10.99 -2.70
C SER A 38 -12.95 -11.52 -4.04
N GLY A 39 -14.12 -12.17 -4.04
CA GLY A 39 -14.65 -12.91 -5.19
C GLY A 39 -14.62 -12.14 -6.52
N ASP A 40 -14.81 -12.86 -7.62
CA ASP A 40 -14.61 -12.36 -8.97
C ASP A 40 -15.40 -11.08 -9.29
N VAL A 41 -14.70 -9.93 -9.23
CA VAL A 41 -15.24 -8.60 -9.54
C VAL A 41 -15.73 -8.56 -10.99
N PHE A 42 -15.01 -9.20 -11.91
CA PHE A 42 -15.33 -9.22 -13.33
C PHE A 42 -16.69 -9.88 -13.56
N LYS A 43 -17.03 -10.93 -12.82
CA LYS A 43 -18.35 -11.58 -12.90
C LYS A 43 -19.50 -10.58 -12.70
N LYS A 44 -19.34 -9.59 -11.81
CA LYS A 44 -20.36 -8.58 -11.53
C LYS A 44 -20.59 -7.62 -12.71
N PHE A 45 -19.58 -7.47 -13.58
CA PHE A 45 -19.62 -6.66 -14.79
C PHE A 45 -19.59 -7.52 -16.06
N ASN A 46 -20.13 -8.74 -15.98
CA ASN A 46 -20.25 -9.69 -17.10
C ASN A 46 -18.92 -10.03 -17.79
N HIS A 47 -17.81 -9.96 -17.05
CA HIS A 47 -16.45 -10.13 -17.55
C HIS A 47 -16.08 -9.16 -18.68
N ASN A 48 -16.77 -8.03 -18.80
CA ASN A 48 -16.49 -7.01 -19.80
C ASN A 48 -15.50 -6.00 -19.23
N ILE A 49 -14.27 -6.04 -19.73
CA ILE A 49 -13.25 -5.03 -19.46
C ILE A 49 -13.34 -3.98 -20.57
N ALA A 50 -13.82 -2.79 -20.23
CA ALA A 50 -13.96 -1.71 -21.19
C ALA A 50 -12.60 -1.09 -21.59
N TYR A 51 -11.69 -0.99 -20.63
CA TYR A 51 -10.35 -0.44 -20.82
C TYR A 51 -9.45 -0.87 -19.65
N GLU A 52 -8.21 -1.22 -19.95
CA GLU A 52 -7.16 -1.49 -18.95
C GLU A 52 -5.97 -0.59 -19.27
N ILE A 53 -5.41 0.06 -18.25
CA ILE A 53 -4.15 0.79 -18.36
C ILE A 53 -3.20 0.28 -17.29
N ARG A 54 -2.03 -0.20 -17.71
CA ARG A 54 -1.00 -0.67 -16.78
C ARG A 54 -0.11 0.49 -16.34
N LEU A 55 0.63 0.28 -15.26
CA LEU A 55 1.54 1.30 -14.71
C LEU A 55 2.53 1.82 -15.76
N GLN A 56 3.10 0.92 -16.57
CA GLN A 56 4.04 1.29 -17.64
C GLN A 56 3.39 2.21 -18.68
N ASP A 57 2.20 1.84 -19.19
CA ASP A 57 1.45 2.66 -20.15
C ASP A 57 1.10 4.04 -19.57
N ALA A 58 0.73 4.09 -18.28
CA ALA A 58 0.38 5.33 -17.61
C ALA A 58 1.59 6.27 -17.44
N LEU A 59 2.79 5.71 -17.21
CA LEU A 59 4.03 6.48 -17.18
C LEU A 59 4.41 7.00 -18.57
N GLU A 60 4.36 6.15 -19.60
CA GLU A 60 4.66 6.54 -20.99
C GLU A 60 3.75 7.66 -21.51
N LYS A 61 2.49 7.65 -21.09
CA LYS A 61 1.50 8.68 -21.43
C LYS A 61 1.57 9.93 -20.55
N ASN A 62 2.56 10.05 -19.66
CA ASN A 62 2.69 11.15 -18.69
C ASN A 62 1.41 11.36 -17.85
N MET A 63 0.68 10.29 -17.55
CA MET A 63 -0.52 10.33 -16.71
C MET A 63 -0.20 10.27 -15.22
N LEU A 64 1.02 9.85 -14.86
CA LEU A 64 1.50 9.71 -13.49
C LEU A 64 2.72 10.58 -13.23
N CYS A 65 2.96 10.89 -11.95
CA CYS A 65 4.21 11.51 -11.53
C CYS A 65 5.38 10.53 -11.75
N PRO A 66 6.51 10.97 -12.33
CA PRO A 66 7.70 10.14 -12.41
C PRO A 66 8.24 9.85 -11.00
N PHE A 67 8.89 8.70 -10.83
CA PHE A 67 9.47 8.27 -9.57
C PHE A 67 10.77 7.50 -9.78
N HIS A 68 11.59 7.46 -8.73
CA HIS A 68 12.78 6.61 -8.68
C HIS A 68 12.53 5.45 -7.71
N TYR A 69 12.91 4.24 -8.11
CA TYR A 69 12.83 3.05 -7.27
C TYR A 69 14.24 2.62 -6.85
N TYR A 70 14.45 2.49 -5.55
CA TYR A 70 15.72 2.07 -4.97
C TYR A 70 15.50 0.75 -4.23
N GLY A 71 16.11 -0.33 -4.72
CA GLY A 71 16.17 -1.61 -4.03
C GLY A 71 17.29 -1.59 -3.00
N ILE A 72 16.94 -1.65 -1.71
CA ILE A 72 17.88 -1.54 -0.60
C ILE A 72 17.89 -2.87 0.15
N THR A 73 19.06 -3.46 0.32
CA THR A 73 19.23 -4.64 1.16
C THR A 73 19.10 -4.23 2.64
N ASP A 74 18.28 -4.96 3.39
CA ASP A 74 18.16 -4.76 4.84
C ASP A 74 19.44 -5.22 5.57
N ILE A 75 19.57 -4.88 6.84
CA ILE A 75 20.73 -5.29 7.64
C ILE A 75 20.73 -6.79 7.93
N SER A 76 21.88 -7.30 8.35
CA SER A 76 21.98 -8.63 8.95
C SER A 76 22.04 -8.53 10.47
N VAL A 77 21.15 -9.23 11.17
CA VAL A 77 21.18 -9.36 12.63
C VAL A 77 21.80 -10.71 12.97
N ASN A 78 22.84 -10.74 13.80
CA ASN A 78 23.58 -11.97 14.14
C ASN A 78 24.15 -12.74 12.92
N GLY A 79 24.50 -12.02 11.84
CA GLY A 79 25.06 -12.63 10.63
C GLY A 79 24.05 -13.34 9.73
N ARG A 80 22.75 -13.17 9.99
CA ARG A 80 21.67 -13.58 9.08
C ARG A 80 20.96 -12.34 8.54
N PRO A 81 20.68 -12.28 7.23
CA PRO A 81 19.83 -11.21 6.69
C PRO A 81 18.46 -11.29 7.36
N ILE A 82 17.86 -10.14 7.65
CA ILE A 82 16.48 -10.11 8.13
C ILE A 82 15.59 -10.67 7.01
N GLU A 83 15.12 -11.91 7.20
CA GLU A 83 14.20 -12.59 6.29
C GLU A 83 12.74 -12.35 6.69
N ASP A 84 11.82 -12.62 5.76
CA ASP A 84 10.38 -12.42 5.95
C ASP A 84 9.76 -13.28 7.08
N ASP A 85 10.50 -14.16 7.75
CA ASP A 85 10.03 -14.97 8.88
C ASP A 85 10.68 -14.60 10.24
N GLU A 86 11.48 -13.53 10.28
CA GLU A 86 12.21 -13.16 11.50
C GLU A 86 11.33 -12.66 12.66
N ASP A 87 11.89 -12.82 13.86
CA ASP A 87 11.31 -12.40 15.12
C ASP A 87 11.10 -10.87 15.15
N PHE A 88 9.99 -10.45 15.74
CA PHE A 88 9.58 -9.04 15.85
C PHE A 88 10.72 -8.12 16.33
N ASN A 89 11.53 -8.62 17.26
CA ASN A 89 12.64 -7.88 17.85
C ASN A 89 13.71 -7.47 16.83
N SER A 90 13.92 -8.24 15.76
CA SER A 90 14.85 -7.88 14.67
C SER A 90 14.33 -6.70 13.85
N LEU A 91 13.01 -6.67 13.59
CA LEU A 91 12.36 -5.65 12.76
C LEU A 91 12.37 -4.25 13.39
N VAL A 92 12.55 -4.17 14.71
CA VAL A 92 12.62 -2.90 15.44
C VAL A 92 13.93 -2.73 16.19
N SER A 93 14.97 -3.49 15.81
CA SER A 93 16.32 -3.35 16.38
C SER A 93 16.90 -1.95 16.13
N GLU A 94 17.68 -1.43 17.09
CA GLU A 94 18.31 -0.10 16.96
C GLU A 94 19.22 0.00 15.73
N GLU A 95 19.90 -1.09 15.39
CA GLU A 95 20.72 -1.19 14.19
C GLU A 95 19.89 -0.99 12.92
N ARG A 96 18.69 -1.61 12.83
CA ARG A 96 17.81 -1.49 11.68
C ARG A 96 17.23 -0.08 11.58
N ILE A 97 16.80 0.51 12.69
CA ILE A 97 16.28 1.88 12.73
C ILE A 97 17.31 2.86 12.17
N LYS A 98 18.57 2.76 12.62
CA LYS A 98 19.66 3.61 12.11
C LYS A 98 19.92 3.40 10.63
N HIS A 99 19.90 2.15 10.16
CA HIS A 99 20.05 1.85 8.74
C HIS A 99 18.92 2.47 7.90
N ILE A 100 17.67 2.34 8.35
CA ILE A 100 16.51 2.94 7.67
C ILE A 100 16.70 4.46 7.57
N ILE A 101 17.05 5.13 8.68
CA ILE A 101 17.27 6.58 8.71
C ILE A 101 18.40 6.98 7.77
N GLU A 102 19.55 6.30 7.84
CA GLU A 102 20.70 6.58 6.97
C GLU A 102 20.32 6.48 5.49
N LYS A 103 19.57 5.44 5.11
CA LYS A 103 19.16 5.25 3.71
C LYS A 103 18.10 6.26 3.29
N MET A 104 17.16 6.62 4.16
CA MET A 104 16.20 7.69 3.90
C MET A 104 16.89 9.04 3.66
N GLU A 105 17.94 9.36 4.43
CA GLU A 105 18.73 10.57 4.24
C GLU A 105 19.58 10.52 2.96
N PHE A 106 20.19 9.36 2.67
CA PHE A 106 21.05 9.17 1.50
C PHE A 106 20.29 9.33 0.17
N TYR A 107 19.15 8.65 0.03
CA TYR A 107 18.31 8.78 -1.17
C TYR A 107 17.47 10.07 -1.16
N GLY A 108 17.27 10.64 0.03
CA GLY A 108 16.60 11.91 0.23
C GLY A 108 15.12 11.88 -0.14
N HIS A 109 14.57 13.06 -0.39
CA HIS A 109 13.19 13.24 -0.81
C HIS A 109 13.11 14.35 -1.85
N SER A 110 12.01 14.37 -2.60
CA SER A 110 11.69 15.50 -3.48
C SER A 110 11.07 16.65 -2.68
N GLY A 111 11.37 17.89 -3.06
CA GLY A 111 10.84 19.12 -2.44
C GLY A 111 11.56 19.54 -1.15
N ASP A 112 10.96 20.47 -0.39
CA ASP A 112 11.62 21.15 0.73
C ASP A 112 11.52 20.41 2.08
N ARG A 113 10.68 19.37 2.18
CA ARG A 113 10.55 18.55 3.39
C ARG A 113 10.04 17.14 3.08
N VAL A 114 10.43 16.17 3.92
CA VAL A 114 9.92 14.79 3.86
C VAL A 114 8.41 14.76 4.09
N LYS A 115 7.69 14.10 3.17
CA LYS A 115 6.31 13.62 3.34
C LYS A 115 6.27 12.20 2.79
N GLY A 116 6.30 11.20 3.67
CA GLY A 116 6.41 9.80 3.29
C GLY A 116 5.36 8.93 3.97
N LEU A 117 5.19 7.74 3.42
CA LEU A 117 4.46 6.63 4.03
C LEU A 117 5.45 5.49 4.24
N ILE A 118 5.32 4.79 5.37
CA ILE A 118 6.08 3.58 5.67
C ILE A 118 5.07 2.45 5.82
N PHE A 119 5.21 1.42 4.99
CA PHE A 119 4.38 0.23 5.06
C PHE A 119 5.11 -0.83 5.86
N CYS A 120 4.56 -1.17 7.03
CA CYS A 120 5.10 -2.20 7.92
C CYS A 120 4.32 -3.50 7.75
N ARG A 121 4.94 -4.61 8.16
CA ARG A 121 4.34 -5.94 8.06
C ARG A 121 3.21 -6.17 9.06
N SER A 122 3.34 -5.65 10.28
CA SER A 122 2.36 -5.83 11.36
C SER A 122 2.00 -4.52 12.05
N ILE A 123 0.88 -4.55 12.78
CA ILE A 123 0.41 -3.41 13.58
C ILE A 123 1.43 -3.09 14.68
N GLU A 124 1.97 -4.14 15.31
CA GLU A 124 2.98 -4.03 16.34
C GLU A 124 4.25 -3.39 15.79
N GLU A 125 4.70 -3.79 14.58
CA GLU A 125 5.93 -3.25 13.98
C GLU A 125 5.75 -1.78 13.65
N GLY A 126 4.65 -1.41 13.00
CA GLY A 126 4.40 -0.01 12.64
C GLY A 126 4.27 0.90 13.86
N ARG A 127 3.66 0.40 14.94
CA ARG A 127 3.53 1.18 16.19
C ARG A 127 4.90 1.44 16.81
N GLU A 128 5.70 0.40 17.00
CA GLU A 128 7.01 0.50 17.64
C GLU A 128 8.02 1.27 16.75
N LEU A 129 8.02 1.01 15.44
CA LEU A 129 8.83 1.75 14.47
C LEU A 129 8.54 3.24 14.54
N SER A 130 7.26 3.64 14.62
CA SER A 130 6.91 5.05 14.76
C SER A 130 7.46 5.66 16.05
N VAL A 131 7.41 4.95 17.18
CA VAL A 131 7.99 5.44 18.45
C VAL A 131 9.50 5.67 18.29
N LYS A 132 10.23 4.68 17.79
CA LYS A 132 11.69 4.74 17.64
C LYS A 132 12.16 5.81 16.65
N LEU A 133 11.42 6.02 15.56
CA LEU A 133 11.72 7.11 14.62
C LEU A 133 11.51 8.48 15.27
N ASN A 134 10.48 8.65 16.11
CA ASN A 134 10.28 9.89 16.86
C ASN A 134 11.37 10.13 17.92
N GLU A 135 11.88 9.08 18.57
CA GLU A 135 13.03 9.18 19.48
C GLU A 135 14.30 9.67 18.76
N HIS A 136 14.42 9.37 17.46
CA HIS A 136 15.48 9.88 16.58
C HIS A 136 15.16 11.25 15.95
N GLY A 137 14.11 11.95 16.42
CA GLY A 137 13.77 13.31 16.00
C GLY A 137 12.96 13.42 14.69
N LEU A 138 12.54 12.29 14.12
CA LEU A 138 11.59 12.30 13.00
C LEU A 138 10.16 12.55 13.50
N ARG A 139 9.27 12.95 12.60
CA ARG A 139 7.84 13.16 12.93
C ARG A 139 7.00 12.13 12.21
N THR A 140 6.70 11.04 12.89
CA THR A 140 5.89 9.94 12.35
C THR A 140 4.65 9.71 13.20
N GLN A 141 3.57 9.27 12.56
CA GLN A 141 2.32 8.89 13.21
C GLN A 141 1.92 7.51 12.68
N PHE A 142 1.69 6.56 13.58
CA PHE A 142 1.16 5.24 13.22
C PHE A 142 -0.35 5.31 12.97
N VAL A 143 -0.81 4.57 11.96
CA VAL A 143 -2.22 4.40 11.58
C VAL A 143 -2.44 2.94 11.19
N CYS A 144 -3.52 2.31 11.68
CA CYS A 144 -3.94 0.98 11.25
C CYS A 144 -5.46 0.87 11.08
N GLY A 145 -5.91 -0.18 10.39
CA GLY A 145 -7.35 -0.42 10.16
C GLY A 145 -8.16 -0.84 11.40
N LYS A 146 -7.56 -0.83 12.60
CA LYS A 146 -8.30 -0.99 13.88
C LYS A 146 -8.60 0.36 14.54
N ASP A 147 -8.04 1.45 14.02
CA ASP A 147 -8.28 2.80 14.52
C ASP A 147 -9.58 3.34 13.89
N ASP A 148 -10.72 2.81 14.33
CA ASP A 148 -12.08 3.30 14.04
C ASP A 148 -12.82 3.66 15.34
#